data_AF-A0A847N3M7-F1
#
_entry.id   AF-A0A847N3M7-F1
#
_cell.length_a   1.000
_cell.length_b   1.000
_cell.length_c   1.000
_cell.angle_alpha   90.00
_cell.angle_beta   90.00
_cell.angle_gamma   90.00
#
_symmetry.space_group_name_H-M   'P 1'
#
loop_
_entity.id
_entity.type
_entity.pdbx_description
1 polymer ?
#
loop_
_entity_poly.entity_id
_entity_poly.type
_entity_poly.pdbx_seq_one_letter_code
_entity_poly.pdbx_strand_id
1 'polypeptide(L)'
;ALLLIAIPSFYPLAFLLGGASTALLHILMVGILLEISTDENRPIYTGIGGAGALMNILYPLLAGLLLPYLGFPLVFILTSCYMLIGLYAAKRLDCGTFA
;
A
#
# COMPACT_ATOMS: atom_id res chain seq x y z
N ALA A 1 7.14 -8.09 -6.13
CA ALA A 1 6.01 -8.96 -6.55
C ALA A 1 5.42 -8.52 -7.90
N LEU A 2 5.06 -7.24 -8.08
CA LEU A 2 4.42 -6.73 -9.31
C LEU A 2 5.12 -7.11 -10.63
N LEU A 3 6.45 -6.97 -10.71
CA LEU A 3 7.19 -7.33 -11.93
C LEU A 3 7.26 -8.85 -12.19
N LEU A 4 7.08 -9.68 -11.16
CA LEU A 4 7.15 -11.14 -11.29
C LEU A 4 5.88 -11.73 -11.91
N ILE A 5 4.76 -10.99 -11.88
CA ILE A 5 3.49 -11.46 -12.45
C ILE A 5 3.52 -11.56 -13.99
N ALA A 6 4.49 -10.89 -14.62
CA ALA A 6 4.69 -10.95 -16.07
C ALA A 6 5.18 -12.33 -16.55
N ILE A 7 5.70 -13.17 -15.65
CA ILE A 7 6.23 -14.50 -15.97
C ILE A 7 5.32 -15.55 -15.31
N PRO A 8 4.57 -16.37 -16.08
CA PRO A 8 3.57 -17.30 -15.54
C PRO A 8 4.11 -18.25 -14.46
N SER A 9 5.34 -18.73 -14.59
CA SER A 9 5.98 -19.65 -13.64
C SER A 9 6.19 -19.06 -12.25
N PHE A 10 6.25 -17.73 -12.12
CA PHE A 10 6.44 -17.05 -10.84
C PHE A 10 5.12 -16.60 -10.20
N TYR A 11 3.97 -16.91 -10.81
CA TYR A 11 2.66 -16.54 -10.28
C TYR A 11 2.42 -17.04 -8.84
N PRO A 12 2.75 -18.28 -8.45
CA PRO A 12 2.55 -18.74 -7.06
C PRO A 12 3.35 -17.92 -6.05
N LEU A 13 4.57 -17.53 -6.41
CA LEU A 13 5.42 -16.70 -5.56
C LEU A 13 4.88 -15.26 -5.48
N ALA A 14 4.42 -14.70 -6.60
CA ALA A 14 3.80 -13.39 -6.64
C ALA A 14 2.51 -13.35 -5.79
N PHE A 15 1.70 -14.42 -5.86
CA PHE A 15 0.51 -14.59 -5.03
C PHE A 15 0.88 -14.67 -3.54
N LEU A 16 1.84 -15.52 -3.17
CA LEU A 16 2.26 -15.68 -1.78
C LEU A 16 2.81 -14.36 -1.20
N LEU A 17 3.73 -13.70 -1.90
CA LEU A 17 4.33 -12.44 -1.43
C LEU A 17 3.32 -11.30 -1.44
N GLY A 18 2.47 -11.22 -2.46
CA GLY A 18 1.40 -10.23 -2.55
C GLY A 18 0.41 -10.39 -1.40
N GLY A 19 -0.13 -11.60 -1.22
CA GLY A 19 -1.07 -11.91 -0.15
C GLY A 19 -0.49 -11.73 1.25
N ALA A 20 0.76 -12.14 1.48
CA ALA A 20 1.45 -11.91 2.75
C ALA A 20 1.60 -10.41 3.04
N SER A 21 1.98 -9.62 2.03
CA SER A 21 2.15 -8.17 2.19
C SER A 21 0.84 -7.44 2.49
N THR A 22 -0.27 -7.82 1.83
CA THR A 22 -1.58 -7.20 2.08
C THR A 22 -2.14 -7.59 3.45
N ALA A 23 -1.97 -8.85 3.86
CA ALA A 23 -2.34 -9.30 5.19
C ALA A 23 -1.58 -8.55 6.29
N LEU A 24 -0.25 -8.42 6.13
CA LEU A 24 0.58 -7.63 7.06
C LEU A 24 0.12 -6.17 7.14
N LEU A 25 -0.15 -5.55 6.00
CA LEU A 25 -0.57 -4.14 5.96
C LEU A 25 -1.91 -3.93 6.69
N HIS A 26 -2.86 -4.87 6.56
CA HIS A 26 -4.13 -4.80 7.29
C HIS A 26 -3.95 -4.88 8.82
N ILE A 27 -3.06 -5.75 9.30
CA ILE A 27 -2.76 -5.90 10.73
C ILE A 27 -2.01 -4.67 11.26
N LEU A 28 -0.96 -4.24 10.54
CA LEU A 28 -0.10 -3.14 10.95
C LEU A 28 -0.82 -1.79 10.98
N MET A 29 -1.75 -1.54 10.04
CA MET A 29 -2.48 -0.27 10.01
C MET A 29 -3.26 -0.02 11.30
N VAL A 30 -3.87 -1.05 11.88
CA VAL A 30 -4.57 -0.92 13.16
C VAL A 30 -3.58 -0.67 14.30
N GLY A 31 -2.47 -1.41 14.33
CA GLY A 31 -1.43 -1.26 15.36
C GLY A 31 -0.77 0.13 15.37
N ILE A 32 -0.36 0.62 14.20
CA ILE A 32 0.23 1.96 14.05
C ILE A 32 -0.75 3.04 14.52
N LEU A 33 -2.04 2.90 14.18
CA LEU A 33 -3.07 3.86 14.60
C LEU A 33 -3.16 3.95 16.13
N LEU A 34 -3.04 2.83 16.85
CA LEU A 34 -3.04 2.82 18.31
C LEU A 34 -1.81 3.52 18.90
N GLU A 35 -0.66 3.40 18.24
CA GLU A 35 0.62 3.93 18.72
C GLU A 35 0.77 5.44 18.45
N ILE A 36 0.30 5.93 17.29
CA ILE A 36 0.44 7.35 16.90
C ILE A 36 -0.71 8.23 17.39
N SER A 37 -1.79 7.66 17.95
CA SER A 37 -2.99 8.41 18.33
C SER A 37 -3.47 8.14 19.75
N THR A 38 -3.95 9.19 20.40
CA THR A 38 -4.66 9.13 21.67
C THR A 38 -6.14 8.79 21.45
N ASP A 39 -6.87 8.42 22.50
CA ASP A 39 -8.29 8.07 22.41
C ASP A 39 -9.17 9.22 21.87
N GLU A 40 -8.80 10.48 22.13
CA GLU A 40 -9.50 11.65 21.61
C GLU A 40 -9.30 11.85 20.10
N ASN A 41 -8.08 11.57 19.61
CA ASN A 41 -7.67 11.90 18.25
C ASN A 41 -7.89 10.72 17.29
N ARG A 42 -7.94 9.50 17.83
CA ARG A 42 -8.06 8.23 17.08
C ARG A 42 -9.21 8.19 16.07
N PRO A 43 -10.42 8.73 16.36
CA PRO A 43 -11.50 8.78 15.37
C PRO A 43 -11.13 9.60 14.13
N ILE A 44 -10.38 10.69 14.29
CA ILE A 44 -9.93 11.56 13.19
C ILE A 44 -8.91 10.81 12.32
N TYR A 45 -7.91 10.18 12.94
CA TYR A 45 -6.91 9.39 12.21
C TYR A 45 -7.53 8.18 11.49
N THR A 46 -8.52 7.54 12.12
CA THR A 46 -9.27 6.43 11.51
C THR A 46 -10.13 6.93 10.33
N GLY A 47 -10.75 8.10 10.45
CA GLY A 47 -11.49 8.74 9.37
C GLY A 47 -10.61 9.09 8.16
N ILE A 48 -9.42 9.66 8.40
CA ILE A 48 -8.43 9.95 7.34
C ILE A 48 -7.93 8.65 6.70
N GLY A 49 -7.60 7.64 7.51
CA GLY A 49 -7.21 6.31 7.03
C GLY A 49 -8.29 5.67 6.16
N GLY A 50 -9.56 5.80 6.57
CA GLY A 50 -10.73 5.35 5.80
C GLY A 50 -10.92 6.10 4.49
N ALA A 51 -10.71 7.42 4.45
CA ALA A 51 -10.72 8.19 3.20
C ALA A 51 -9.60 7.75 2.25
N GLY A 52 -8.46 7.30 2.79
CA GLY A 52 -7.39 6.67 2.02
C GLY A 52 -7.83 5.42 1.23
N ALA A 53 -8.90 4.73 1.66
CA ALA A 53 -9.46 3.60 0.93
C ALA A 53 -10.02 3.97 -0.46
N LEU A 54 -10.30 5.26 -0.72
CA LEU A 54 -10.65 5.75 -2.06
C LEU A 54 -9.56 5.41 -3.10
N MET A 55 -8.30 5.33 -2.68
CA MET A 55 -7.21 4.94 -3.58
C MET A 55 -7.36 3.50 -4.09
N ASN A 56 -8.04 2.61 -3.37
CA ASN A 56 -8.30 1.25 -3.86
C ASN A 56 -9.24 1.24 -5.07
N ILE A 57 -10.03 2.30 -5.27
CA ILE A 57 -10.91 2.48 -6.43
C ILE A 57 -10.20 3.30 -7.50
N LEU A 58 -9.55 4.39 -7.10
CA LEU A 58 -8.93 5.32 -8.02
C LEU A 58 -7.73 4.69 -8.75
N TYR A 59 -6.94 3.88 -8.04
CA TYR A 59 -5.75 3.26 -8.60
C TYR A 59 -6.05 2.28 -9.74
N PRO A 60 -6.96 1.28 -9.61
CA PRO A 60 -7.33 0.42 -10.73
C PRO A 60 -7.83 1.18 -11.96
N LEU A 61 -8.61 2.26 -11.74
CA LEU A 61 -9.13 3.09 -12.83
C LEU A 61 -8.00 3.83 -13.56
N LEU A 62 -7.10 4.49 -12.81
CA LEU A 62 -5.94 5.19 -13.37
C LEU A 62 -4.99 4.23 -14.07
N ALA A 63 -4.64 3.12 -13.43
CA ALA A 63 -3.78 2.11 -14.02
C ALA A 63 -4.39 1.55 -15.31
N GLY A 64 -5.67 1.18 -15.29
CA GLY A 64 -6.38 0.68 -16.47
C GLY A 64 -6.43 1.69 -17.62
N LEU A 65 -6.59 2.98 -17.31
CA LEU A 65 -6.58 4.06 -18.31
C LEU A 65 -5.18 4.32 -18.88
N LEU A 66 -4.13 4.15 -18.07
CA LEU A 66 -2.73 4.38 -18.47
C LEU A 66 -2.13 3.21 -19.25
N LEU A 67 -2.61 1.99 -19.00
CA LEU A 67 -2.10 0.74 -19.61
C LEU A 67 -2.04 0.79 -21.15
N PRO A 68 -3.07 1.26 -21.89
CA PRO A 68 -3.04 1.32 -23.35
C PRO A 68 -1.98 2.26 -23.91
N TYR A 69 -1.62 3.32 -23.17
CA TYR A 69 -0.70 4.36 -23.65
C TYR A 69 0.75 4.08 -23.25
N LEU A 70 0.98 3.57 -22.04
CA LEU A 70 2.31 3.37 -21.47
C LEU A 70 2.77 1.91 -21.49
N GLY A 71 1.84 0.96 -21.67
CA GLY A 71 2.11 -0.47 -21.58
C GLY A 71 2.35 -0.96 -20.15
N PHE A 72 2.30 -2.28 -19.98
CA PHE A 72 2.48 -2.94 -18.68
C PHE A 72 3.83 -2.65 -18.00
N PRO A 73 4.99 -2.68 -18.69
CA PRO A 73 6.29 -2.53 -18.02
C PRO A 73 6.46 -1.16 -17.35
N LEU A 74 6.11 -0.07 -18.05
CA LEU A 74 6.26 1.29 -17.51
C LEU A 74 5.32 1.54 -16.34
N VAL A 75 4.05 1.12 -16.44
CA VAL A 75 3.09 1.28 -15.34
C VAL A 75 3.58 0.52 -14.10
N PHE A 76 4.10 -0.69 -14.24
CA PHE A 76 4.62 -1.45 -13.09
C PHE A 76 5.90 -0.85 -12.48
N ILE A 77 6.74 -0.20 -13.28
CA ILE A 77 7.90 0.53 -12.77
C ILE A 77 7.45 1.74 -11.95
N LEU A 78 6.53 2.55 -12.48
CA LEU A 78 6.00 3.73 -11.79
C LEU A 78 5.33 3.35 -10.46
N THR A 79 4.58 2.25 -10.44
CA THR A 79 3.90 1.78 -9.23
C THR A 79 4.89 1.24 -8.20
N SER A 80 5.97 0.62 -8.65
CA SER A 80 7.09 0.23 -7.78
C SER A 80 7.79 1.45 -7.18
N CYS A 81 8.03 2.51 -7.96
CA CYS A 81 8.57 3.78 -7.45
C CYS A 81 7.64 4.42 -6.42
N TYR A 82 6.33 4.43 -6.68
CA TYR A 82 5.32 4.91 -5.73
C TYR A 82 5.35 4.13 -4.40
N MET A 83 5.45 2.80 -4.46
CA MET A 83 5.59 1.98 -3.24
C MET A 83 6.88 2.29 -2.46
N LEU A 84 7.98 2.60 -3.14
CA LEU A 84 9.23 3.00 -2.47
C LEU A 84 9.10 4.35 -1.74
N ILE A 85 8.37 5.31 -2.31
CA ILE A 85 8.04 6.57 -1.63
C ILE A 85 7.21 6.28 -0.37
N GLY A 86 6.22 5.38 -0.48
CA GLY A 86 5.43 4.93 0.67
C GLY A 86 6.29 4.29 1.77
N LEU A 87 7.24 3.44 1.39
CA LEU A 87 8.18 2.83 2.33
C LEU A 87 9.09 3.87 3.00
N TYR A 88 9.57 4.87 2.26
CA TYR A 88 10.36 5.96 2.80
C TYR A 88 9.56 6.80 3.81
N ALA A 89 8.30 7.11 3.49
CA ALA A 89 7.40 7.81 4.40
C ALA A 89 7.11 6.98 5.66
N ALA A 90 6.87 5.67 5.51
CA ALA A 90 6.62 4.78 6.64
C ALA A 90 7.82 4.70 7.60
N LYS A 91 9.06 4.72 7.08
CA LYS A 91 10.28 4.77 7.90
C LYS A 91 10.44 6.06 8.71
N ARG A 92 9.73 7.13 8.34
CA ARG A 92 9.72 8.41 9.06
C ARG A 92 8.59 8.54 10.07
N LEU A 93 7.75 7.51 10.21
CA LEU A 93 6.72 7.51 11.25
C LEU A 93 7.41 7.50 12.62
N ASP A 94 7.10 8.51 13.42
CA ASP A 94 7.52 8.59 14.82
C ASP A 94 6.52 7.80 15.65
N CYS A 95 6.84 6.53 15.86
CA CYS A 95 6.12 5.66 16.79
C CYS A 95 6.54 6.05 18.21
N GLY A 96 5.88 7.06 18.76
CA GLY A 96 6.08 7.47 20.14
C GLY A 96 5.70 6.33 21.08
N THR A 97 6.66 5.82 21.84
CA THR A 97 6.39 4.85 22.90
C THR A 97 5.62 5.57 24.02
N PHE A 98 4.29 5.68 23.88
CA PHE A 98 3.42 6.02 25.00
C PHE A 98 3.30 4.77 25.86
N ALA A 99 4.30 4.57 26.73
CA ALA A 99 4.22 3.69 27.88
C ALA A 99 3.32 4.31 28.96
#